data_AF-A0A7V5JFT8-F1
#
_entry.id   AF-A0A7V5JFT8-F1
#
_cell.length_a   1.000
_cell.length_b   1.000
_cell.length_c   1.000
_cell.angle_alpha   90.00
_cell.angle_beta   90.00
_cell.angle_gamma   90.00
#
_symmetry.space_group_name_H-M   'P 1'
#
loop_
_entity.id
_entity.type
_entity.pdbx_description
1 polymer ?
#
loop_
_entity_poly.entity_id
_entity_poly.type
_entity_poly.pdbx_seq_one_letter_code
_entity_poly.pdbx_strand_id
1 'polypeptide(L)'
;PYLGICLGMQVAVIEYARNVAGLEGAHSTEFDRHAPHPVIALITEWTNEDGTVERRSEHSDLGGTMRLGAQKCRLREGTLVRRLYGREIIEERHRHRYEFNNGYRRRLQEAGLVIAGTSLDDELVEVVELGDRHPWFIGCQFHPEFTSTPRDGHPLFSGFIQAARAFRAARAGETQAIA
;
A
#
# COMPACT_ATOMS: atom_id res chain seq x y z
N PRO A 1 3.86 -13.87 -6.43
CA PRO A 1 2.69 -13.01 -6.11
C PRO A 1 2.79 -12.49 -4.68
N TYR A 2 2.45 -11.22 -4.44
CA TYR A 2 2.53 -10.59 -3.12
C TYR A 2 1.26 -9.80 -2.82
N LEU A 3 0.66 -10.02 -1.64
CA LEU A 3 -0.44 -9.24 -1.09
C LEU A 3 -0.03 -8.72 0.30
N GLY A 4 0.16 -7.41 0.42
CA GLY A 4 0.47 -6.74 1.69
C GLY A 4 -0.75 -6.01 2.24
N ILE A 5 -1.12 -6.26 3.49
CA ILE A 5 -2.28 -5.64 4.15
C ILE A 5 -1.80 -4.76 5.30
N CYS A 6 -2.25 -3.51 5.36
CA CYS A 6 -1.92 -2.53 6.39
C CYS A 6 -0.39 -2.41 6.55
N LEU A 7 0.19 -2.88 7.66
CA LEU A 7 1.64 -2.95 7.86
C LEU A 7 2.37 -3.65 6.70
N GLY A 8 1.74 -4.65 6.06
CA GLY A 8 2.28 -5.29 4.85
C GLY A 8 2.54 -4.29 3.71
N MET A 9 1.58 -3.39 3.43
CA MET A 9 1.80 -2.32 2.45
C MET A 9 2.95 -1.40 2.88
N GLN A 10 2.99 -1.05 4.17
CA GLN A 10 3.99 -0.13 4.71
C GLN A 10 5.42 -0.68 4.57
N VAL A 11 5.64 -1.96 4.90
CA VAL A 11 6.96 -2.58 4.75
C VAL A 11 7.35 -2.75 3.27
N ALA A 12 6.38 -2.96 2.37
CA ALA A 12 6.64 -2.98 0.93
C ALA A 12 7.12 -1.61 0.43
N VAL A 13 6.49 -0.51 0.87
CA VAL A 13 6.93 0.86 0.54
C VAL A 13 8.33 1.13 1.10
N ILE A 14 8.61 0.72 2.34
CA ILE A 14 9.94 0.86 2.96
C ILE A 14 11.01 0.11 2.17
N GLU A 15 10.75 -1.14 1.81
CA GLU A 15 11.67 -1.98 1.03
C GLU A 15 11.94 -1.35 -0.35
N TYR A 16 10.89 -0.94 -1.05
CA TYR A 16 10.99 -0.30 -2.36
C TYR A 16 11.77 1.02 -2.30
N ALA A 17 11.52 1.83 -1.27
CA ALA A 17 12.24 3.07 -1.04
C ALA A 17 13.74 2.83 -0.89
N ARG A 18 14.13 1.84 -0.07
CA ARG A 18 15.55 1.49 0.16
C ARG A 18 16.22 0.97 -1.10
N ASN A 19 15.61 -0.04 -1.72
CA ASN A 19 16.30 -0.87 -2.70
C ASN A 19 16.08 -0.43 -4.16
N VAL A 20 15.01 0.32 -4.44
CA VAL A 20 14.70 0.79 -5.80
C VAL A 20 14.85 2.30 -5.92
N ALA A 21 14.40 3.08 -4.94
CA ALA A 21 14.48 4.54 -4.97
C ALA A 21 15.76 5.14 -4.35
N GLY A 22 16.68 4.29 -3.87
CA GLY A 22 17.96 4.68 -3.29
C GLY A 22 17.83 5.53 -2.02
N LEU A 23 16.75 5.35 -1.26
CA LEU A 23 16.51 6.00 0.02
C LEU A 23 17.07 5.11 1.15
N GLU A 24 18.40 5.06 1.26
CA GLU A 24 19.06 4.31 2.32
C GLU A 24 18.59 4.79 3.71
N GLY A 25 18.23 3.86 4.59
CA GLY A 25 17.66 4.18 5.89
C GLY A 25 16.18 4.60 5.87
N ALA A 26 15.45 4.44 4.75
CA ALA A 26 14.01 4.68 4.76
C ALA A 26 13.28 3.79 5.78
N HIS A 27 12.34 4.35 6.54
CA HIS A 27 11.60 3.61 7.56
C HIS A 27 10.21 4.22 7.83
N SER A 28 9.43 3.53 8.67
CA SER A 28 8.29 4.11 9.39
C SER A 28 8.74 4.78 10.69
N THR A 29 8.17 5.96 11.00
CA THR A 29 8.34 6.63 12.31
C THR A 29 7.76 5.82 13.47
N GLU A 30 6.91 4.82 13.18
CA GLU A 30 6.43 3.83 14.16
C GLU A 30 7.58 3.03 14.80
N PHE A 31 8.58 2.69 14.00
CA PHE A 31 9.69 1.83 14.42
C PHE A 31 10.98 2.63 14.67
N ASP A 32 11.21 3.67 13.87
CA ASP A 32 12.37 4.55 14.00
C ASP A 32 11.98 6.01 13.75
N ARG A 33 11.82 6.76 14.85
CA ARG A 33 11.46 8.18 14.83
C ARG A 33 12.56 9.07 14.24
N HIS A 34 13.78 8.55 14.10
CA HIS A 34 14.94 9.27 13.59
C HIS A 34 15.35 8.79 12.20
N ALA A 35 14.51 7.98 11.54
CA ALA A 35 14.77 7.50 10.21
C ALA A 35 15.06 8.69 9.26
N PRO A 36 16.18 8.68 8.51
CA PRO A 36 16.51 9.77 7.60
C PRO A 36 15.47 9.97 6.51
N HIS A 37 14.74 8.89 6.16
CA HIS A 37 13.65 8.93 5.20
C HIS A 37 12.36 8.30 5.76
N PRO A 38 11.52 9.07 6.48
CA PRO A 38 10.27 8.57 7.06
C PRO A 38 9.19 8.46 5.97
N VAL A 39 9.30 7.41 5.14
CA VAL A 39 8.37 7.16 4.02
C VAL A 39 6.99 6.69 4.50
N ILE A 40 6.90 6.21 5.74
CA ILE A 40 5.67 5.96 6.47
C ILE A 40 5.72 6.80 7.75
N ALA A 41 4.69 7.58 8.05
CA ALA A 41 4.67 8.48 9.21
C ALA A 41 3.26 8.67 9.77
N LEU A 42 3.13 9.15 11.00
CA LEU A 42 1.83 9.49 11.55
C LEU A 42 1.22 10.66 10.76
N ILE A 43 -0.11 10.70 10.59
CA ILE A 43 -0.80 11.80 9.88
C ILE A 43 -0.43 13.17 10.45
N THR A 44 -0.19 13.26 11.76
CA THR A 44 0.16 14.53 12.44
C THR A 44 1.66 14.78 12.55
N GLU A 45 2.49 14.05 11.79
CA GLU A 45 3.94 14.26 11.69
C GLU A 45 4.34 14.77 10.29
N TRP A 46 3.36 15.21 9.49
CA TRP A 46 3.62 15.75 8.16
C TRP A 46 4.65 16.87 8.23
N THR A 47 5.74 16.65 7.50
CA THR A 47 6.76 17.65 7.24
C THR A 47 6.36 18.35 5.95
N ASN A 48 6.08 19.64 6.05
CA ASN A 48 5.82 20.49 4.89
C ASN A 48 7.05 20.51 3.96
N GLU A 49 6.86 20.91 2.70
CA GLU A 49 7.94 21.00 1.70
C GLU A 49 9.11 21.92 2.13
N ASP A 50 8.87 22.82 3.10
CA ASP A 50 9.85 23.72 3.69
C ASP A 50 10.62 23.11 4.89
N GLY A 51 10.37 21.84 5.23
CA GLY A 51 10.99 21.16 6.37
C GLY A 51 10.31 21.39 7.71
N THR A 52 9.19 22.12 7.77
CA THR A 52 8.45 22.31 9.03
C THR A 52 7.58 21.10 9.35
N VAL A 53 7.84 20.47 10.50
CA VAL A 53 6.99 19.39 11.03
C VAL A 53 5.86 20.05 11.82
N GLU A 54 4.62 19.95 11.33
CA GLU A 54 3.48 20.18 12.22
C GLU A 54 3.49 19.06 13.25
N ARG A 55 3.74 19.39 14.51
CA ARG A 55 3.93 18.41 15.58
C ARG A 55 2.72 18.44 16.50
N ARG A 56 1.73 17.57 16.25
CA ARG A 56 0.79 17.19 17.32
C ARG A 56 1.32 15.91 17.98
N SER A 57 1.73 16.03 19.23
CA SER A 57 2.40 14.96 19.99
C SER A 57 1.52 13.70 20.11
N GLU A 58 2.11 12.54 20.36
CA GLU A 58 1.41 11.28 20.70
C GLU A 58 0.47 11.40 21.92
N HIS A 59 0.62 12.47 22.71
CA HIS A 59 -0.27 12.82 23.84
C HIS A 59 -1.47 13.68 23.44
N SER A 60 -1.55 14.13 22.19
CA SER A 60 -2.76 14.74 21.64
C SER A 60 -3.76 13.64 21.31
N ASP A 61 -5.03 13.86 21.64
CA ASP A 61 -6.11 12.85 21.69
C ASP A 61 -5.86 11.61 20.83
N LEU A 62 -5.65 10.46 21.48
CA LEU A 62 -5.43 9.15 20.85
C LEU A 62 -6.57 8.72 19.88
N GLY A 63 -7.67 9.48 19.86
CA GLY A 63 -8.79 9.36 18.92
C GLY A 63 -8.63 10.16 17.63
N GLY A 64 -7.77 11.17 17.55
CA GLY A 64 -7.65 12.08 16.40
C GLY A 64 -6.78 11.56 15.25
N THR A 65 -5.99 10.50 15.46
CA THR A 65 -5.01 9.99 14.48
C THR A 65 -5.30 8.59 13.97
N MET A 66 -6.25 7.88 14.58
CA MET A 66 -6.64 6.54 14.16
C MET A 66 -7.68 6.60 13.05
N ARG A 67 -7.35 6.07 11.88
CA ARG A 67 -8.33 5.77 10.84
C ARG A 67 -8.98 4.43 11.15
N LEU A 68 -10.27 4.50 11.45
CA LEU A 68 -11.06 3.35 11.87
C LEU A 68 -12.37 3.28 11.08
N GLY A 69 -12.75 2.06 10.68
CA GLY A 69 -14.05 1.79 10.07
C GLY A 69 -14.04 1.89 8.55
N ALA A 70 -15.24 1.86 7.97
CA ALA A 70 -15.42 1.86 6.52
C ALA A 70 -15.09 3.23 5.92
N GLN A 71 -14.23 3.27 4.91
CA GLN A 71 -13.86 4.49 4.20
C GLN A 71 -13.79 4.22 2.70
N LYS A 72 -14.03 5.26 1.91
CA LYS A 72 -14.02 5.18 0.45
C LYS A 72 -12.61 5.34 -0.10
N CYS A 73 -12.26 4.51 -1.06
CA CYS A 73 -11.00 4.57 -1.79
C CYS A 73 -11.29 4.67 -3.30
N ARG A 74 -10.65 5.62 -3.97
CA ARG A 74 -10.69 5.78 -5.44
C ARG A 74 -9.52 4.99 -6.04
N LEU A 75 -9.85 4.03 -6.89
CA LEU A 75 -8.88 3.21 -7.62
C LEU A 75 -8.58 3.84 -8.98
N ARG A 76 -7.28 3.94 -9.30
CA ARG A 76 -6.79 4.51 -10.55
C ARG A 76 -7.09 3.58 -11.73
N GLU A 77 -7.59 4.15 -12.83
CA GLU A 77 -7.83 3.43 -14.08
C GLU A 77 -6.56 2.73 -14.61
N GLY A 78 -6.72 1.54 -15.20
CA GLY A 78 -5.60 0.74 -15.74
C GLY A 78 -4.79 -0.06 -14.71
N THR A 79 -5.07 0.06 -13.41
CA THR A 79 -4.37 -0.71 -12.36
C THR A 79 -4.94 -2.11 -12.18
N LEU A 80 -4.16 -3.01 -11.58
CA LEU A 80 -4.59 -4.37 -11.30
C LEU A 80 -5.76 -4.39 -10.30
N VAL A 81 -5.67 -3.62 -9.22
CA VAL A 81 -6.72 -3.50 -8.20
C VAL A 81 -8.03 -2.99 -8.80
N ARG A 82 -7.98 -1.97 -9.67
CA ARG A 82 -9.16 -1.43 -10.36
C ARG A 82 -9.88 -2.49 -11.19
N ARG A 83 -9.11 -3.35 -11.86
CA ARG A 83 -9.61 -4.47 -12.66
C ARG A 83 -10.19 -5.59 -11.78
N LEU A 84 -9.54 -5.94 -10.66
CA LEU A 84 -10.05 -6.96 -9.73
C LEU A 84 -11.38 -6.55 -9.12
N TYR A 85 -11.50 -5.30 -8.66
CA TYR A 85 -12.73 -4.80 -8.05
C TYR A 85 -13.83 -4.47 -9.06
N GLY A 86 -13.49 -4.19 -10.33
CA GLY A 86 -14.45 -3.84 -11.37
C GLY A 86 -15.13 -2.47 -11.20
N ARG A 87 -14.81 -1.71 -10.14
CA ARG A 87 -15.38 -0.38 -9.83
C ARG A 87 -14.29 0.65 -9.49
N GLU A 88 -14.55 1.92 -9.79
CA GLU A 88 -13.62 3.04 -9.52
C GLU A 88 -13.56 3.36 -8.03
N ILE A 89 -14.71 3.43 -7.37
CA ILE A 89 -14.80 3.72 -5.94
C ILE A 89 -15.16 2.44 -5.20
N ILE A 90 -14.32 2.07 -4.22
CA ILE A 90 -14.56 0.97 -3.30
C ILE A 90 -14.78 1.52 -1.89
N GLU A 91 -15.34 0.70 -1.01
CA GLU A 91 -15.44 0.99 0.42
C GLU A 91 -14.86 -0.19 1.19
N GLU A 92 -13.85 0.08 2.02
CA GLU A 92 -13.10 -0.92 2.78
C GLU A 92 -12.85 -0.46 4.20
N ARG A 93 -12.48 -1.39 5.10
CA ARG A 93 -12.32 -1.09 6.53
C ARG A 93 -10.86 -0.78 6.89
N HIS A 94 -10.64 0.35 7.55
CA HIS A 94 -9.33 0.79 8.03
C HIS A 94 -9.19 0.56 9.54
N ARG A 95 -7.95 0.33 9.98
CA ARG A 95 -7.54 0.29 11.38
C ARG A 95 -6.03 0.55 11.52
N HIS A 96 -5.59 1.77 11.22
CA HIS A 96 -4.18 2.18 11.32
C HIS A 96 -4.06 3.66 11.68
N ARG A 97 -2.83 4.06 12.07
CA ARG A 97 -2.46 5.45 12.41
C ARG A 97 -1.37 6.03 11.51
N TYR A 98 -0.52 5.16 10.99
CA TYR A 98 0.59 5.54 10.14
C TYR A 98 0.18 5.45 8.67
N GLU A 99 0.65 6.42 7.91
CA GLU A 99 0.31 6.64 6.51
C GLU A 99 1.54 6.76 5.65
N PHE A 100 1.34 6.56 4.35
CA PHE A 100 2.33 6.93 3.35
C PHE A 100 2.63 8.43 3.44
N ASN A 101 3.91 8.78 3.52
CA ASN A 101 4.34 10.18 3.55
C ASN A 101 4.37 10.75 2.12
N ASN A 102 3.42 11.62 1.80
CA ASN A 102 3.30 12.22 0.47
C ASN A 102 4.51 13.04 0.02
N GLY A 103 5.37 13.50 0.94
CA GLY A 103 6.66 14.11 0.58
C GLY A 103 7.56 13.19 -0.25
N TYR A 104 7.33 11.88 -0.19
CA TYR A 104 8.02 10.87 -1.00
C TYR A 104 7.22 10.37 -2.20
N ARG A 105 5.96 10.81 -2.38
CA ARG A 105 5.05 10.31 -3.43
C ARG A 105 5.68 10.42 -4.82
N ARG A 106 6.10 11.63 -5.20
CA ARG A 106 6.71 11.89 -6.51
C ARG A 106 7.98 11.05 -6.72
N ARG A 107 8.90 11.06 -5.76
CA ARG A 107 10.18 10.34 -5.86
C ARG A 107 9.98 8.83 -6.00
N LEU A 108 9.05 8.24 -5.26
CA LEU A 108 8.74 6.81 -5.36
C LEU A 108 8.03 6.46 -6.68
N GLN A 109 7.17 7.34 -7.18
CA GLN A 109 6.56 7.18 -8.51
C GLN A 109 7.57 7.27 -9.64
N GLU A 110 8.51 8.21 -9.58
CA GLU A 110 9.62 8.34 -10.54
C GLU A 110 10.52 7.09 -10.54
N ALA A 111 10.71 6.46 -9.37
CA ALA A 111 11.41 5.18 -9.25
C ALA A 111 10.60 3.99 -9.80
N GLY A 112 9.29 4.16 -10.02
CA GLY A 112 8.41 3.18 -10.67
C GLY A 112 7.31 2.60 -9.79
N LEU A 113 7.14 3.06 -8.54
CA LEU A 113 6.03 2.65 -7.68
C LEU A 113 4.72 3.20 -8.23
N VAL A 114 3.71 2.36 -8.39
CA VAL A 114 2.39 2.79 -8.86
C VAL A 114 1.49 3.07 -7.67
N ILE A 115 1.05 4.32 -7.52
CA ILE A 115 -0.06 4.67 -6.63
C ILE A 115 -1.35 4.25 -7.32
N ALA A 116 -1.96 3.18 -6.82
CA ALA A 116 -3.07 2.49 -7.47
C ALA A 116 -4.43 2.83 -6.86
N GLY A 117 -4.45 3.36 -5.63
CA GLY A 117 -5.66 3.85 -4.99
C GLY A 117 -5.37 4.88 -3.92
N THR A 118 -6.29 5.81 -3.75
CA THR A 118 -6.18 6.93 -2.79
C THR A 118 -7.51 7.18 -2.09
N SER A 119 -7.50 7.98 -1.02
CA SER A 119 -8.72 8.61 -0.50
C SER A 119 -9.40 9.49 -1.57
N LEU A 120 -10.67 9.86 -1.35
CA LEU A 120 -11.45 10.61 -2.34
C LEU A 120 -10.94 12.03 -2.60
N ASP A 121 -10.24 12.62 -1.65
CA ASP A 121 -9.54 13.91 -1.74
C ASP A 121 -8.11 13.78 -2.31
N ASP A 122 -7.65 12.56 -2.63
CA ASP A 122 -6.29 12.25 -3.12
C ASP A 122 -5.17 12.54 -2.09
N GLU A 123 -5.52 12.78 -0.82
CA GLU A 123 -4.56 13.08 0.24
C GLU A 123 -3.88 11.83 0.83
N LEU A 124 -4.54 10.67 0.84
CA LEU A 124 -4.00 9.46 1.46
C LEU A 124 -3.79 8.38 0.41
N VAL A 125 -2.62 7.74 0.41
CA VAL A 125 -2.33 6.58 -0.44
C VAL A 125 -2.86 5.33 0.23
N GLU A 126 -3.76 4.63 -0.47
CA GLU A 126 -4.46 3.46 0.06
C GLU A 126 -4.00 2.15 -0.58
N VAL A 127 -3.52 2.21 -1.82
CA VAL A 127 -3.07 1.03 -2.57
C VAL A 127 -1.84 1.36 -3.39
N VAL A 128 -0.84 0.48 -3.34
CA VAL A 128 0.37 0.53 -4.17
C VAL A 128 0.54 -0.76 -4.98
N GLU A 129 1.10 -0.62 -6.17
CA GLU A 129 1.41 -1.70 -7.11
C GLU A 129 2.79 -1.49 -7.75
N LEU A 130 3.29 -2.51 -8.43
CA LEU A 130 4.51 -2.43 -9.26
C LEU A 130 4.22 -2.39 -10.77
N GLY A 131 2.94 -2.27 -11.16
CA GLY A 131 2.52 -2.27 -12.56
C GLY A 131 3.04 -3.49 -13.33
N ASP A 132 3.45 -3.28 -14.59
CA ASP A 132 3.93 -4.34 -15.48
C ASP A 132 5.27 -4.95 -15.05
N ARG A 133 5.97 -4.35 -14.07
CA ARG A 133 7.26 -4.87 -13.57
C ARG A 133 7.11 -6.13 -12.73
N HIS A 134 5.90 -6.43 -12.26
CA HIS A 134 5.63 -7.64 -11.49
C HIS A 134 4.24 -8.20 -11.81
N PRO A 135 4.11 -9.51 -12.09
CA PRO A 135 2.86 -10.08 -12.60
C PRO A 135 1.67 -9.96 -11.63
N TRP A 136 1.94 -9.94 -10.33
CA TRP A 136 0.91 -9.73 -9.30
C TRP A 136 1.49 -9.22 -7.98
N PHE A 137 1.44 -7.91 -7.77
CA PHE A 137 1.89 -7.23 -6.54
C PHE A 137 0.88 -6.17 -6.13
N ILE A 138 0.25 -6.34 -4.96
CA ILE A 138 -0.67 -5.35 -4.40
C ILE A 138 -0.32 -5.17 -2.92
N GLY A 139 -0.15 -3.92 -2.49
CA GLY A 139 -0.19 -3.55 -1.08
C GLY A 139 -1.37 -2.61 -0.84
N CYS A 140 -2.17 -2.82 0.20
CA CYS A 140 -3.26 -1.92 0.59
C CYS A 140 -3.23 -1.57 2.09
N GLN A 141 -3.66 -0.36 2.45
CA GLN A 141 -3.77 0.07 3.86
C GLN A 141 -4.97 -0.55 4.57
N PHE A 142 -6.10 -0.68 3.87
CA PHE A 142 -7.31 -1.27 4.42
C PHE A 142 -7.20 -2.78 4.62
N HIS A 143 -8.18 -3.32 5.34
CA HIS A 143 -8.29 -4.72 5.75
C HIS A 143 -9.38 -5.45 4.95
N PRO A 144 -9.05 -6.02 3.76
CA PRO A 144 -10.02 -6.75 2.93
C PRO A 144 -10.57 -8.02 3.60
N GLU A 145 -9.90 -8.53 4.62
CA GLU A 145 -10.37 -9.66 5.44
C GLU A 145 -11.69 -9.36 6.15
N PHE A 146 -12.00 -8.10 6.45
CA PHE A 146 -13.24 -7.74 7.13
C PHE A 146 -14.45 -7.57 6.19
N THR A 147 -14.21 -7.57 4.89
CA THR A 147 -15.24 -7.47 3.84
C THR A 147 -15.36 -8.75 3.01
N SER A 148 -14.50 -9.74 3.26
CA SER A 148 -14.58 -11.08 2.66
C SER A 148 -15.69 -11.92 3.32
N THR A 149 -16.48 -12.64 2.52
CA THR A 149 -17.49 -13.57 3.04
C THR A 149 -17.33 -14.98 2.45
N PRO A 150 -17.83 -16.04 3.09
CA PRO A 150 -17.82 -17.39 2.51
C PRO A 150 -18.63 -17.54 1.22
N ARG A 151 -19.63 -16.68 0.99
CA ARG A 151 -20.51 -16.76 -0.19
C ARG A 151 -19.89 -16.08 -1.41
N ASP A 152 -19.36 -14.87 -1.20
CA ASP A 152 -18.92 -14.00 -2.29
C ASP A 152 -17.39 -13.93 -2.42
N GLY A 153 -16.67 -14.37 -1.38
CA GLY A 153 -15.23 -14.22 -1.27
C GLY A 153 -14.82 -12.75 -1.18
N HIS A 154 -13.61 -12.44 -1.64
CA HIS A 154 -13.14 -11.08 -1.82
C HIS A 154 -12.27 -10.98 -3.08
N PRO A 155 -12.42 -9.94 -3.91
CA PRO A 155 -11.67 -9.82 -5.18
C PRO A 155 -10.15 -9.92 -5.01
N LEU A 156 -9.59 -9.30 -3.96
CA LEU A 156 -8.15 -9.37 -3.70
C LEU A 156 -7.67 -10.78 -3.34
N PHE A 157 -8.38 -11.51 -2.47
CA PHE A 157 -7.98 -12.86 -2.08
C PHE A 157 -8.16 -13.85 -3.24
N SER A 158 -9.29 -13.78 -3.96
CA SER A 158 -9.51 -14.60 -5.15
C SER A 158 -8.46 -14.32 -6.22
N GLY A 159 -8.15 -13.06 -6.49
CA GLY A 159 -7.10 -12.64 -7.41
C GLY A 159 -5.72 -13.14 -6.99
N PHE A 160 -5.37 -13.04 -5.71
CA PHE A 160 -4.10 -13.51 -5.17
C PHE A 160 -3.92 -15.03 -5.35
N ILE A 161 -4.95 -15.81 -5.01
CA ILE A 161 -4.91 -17.28 -5.15
C ILE A 161 -4.84 -17.69 -6.62
N GLN A 162 -5.59 -17.02 -7.51
CA GLN A 162 -5.50 -17.26 -8.95
C GLN A 162 -4.08 -16.97 -9.47
N ALA A 163 -3.47 -15.86 -9.06
CA ALA A 163 -2.10 -15.53 -9.41
C ALA A 163 -1.08 -16.54 -8.86
N ALA A 164 -1.28 -17.05 -7.65
CA ALA A 164 -0.44 -18.11 -7.07
C ALA A 164 -0.54 -19.41 -7.86
N ARG A 165 -1.75 -19.80 -8.29
CA ARG A 165 -1.97 -20.97 -9.15
C ARG A 165 -1.30 -20.79 -10.52
N ALA A 166 -1.45 -19.63 -11.15
CA ALA A 166 -0.81 -19.32 -12.42
C ALA A 166 0.72 -19.37 -12.32
N PHE A 167 1.29 -18.77 -11.26
CA PHE A 167 2.73 -18.82 -10.98
C PHE A 167 3.24 -20.26 -10.81
N ARG A 168 2.51 -21.11 -10.07
CA ARG A 168 2.86 -22.54 -9.93
C ARG A 168 2.83 -23.27 -11.27
N ALA A 169 1.81 -23.04 -12.09
CA ALA A 169 1.68 -23.68 -13.39
C ALA A 169 2.82 -23.28 -14.36
N ALA A 170 3.16 -22.00 -14.41
CA ALA A 170 4.28 -21.51 -15.24
C ALA A 170 5.60 -22.18 -14.86
N ARG A 171 5.91 -22.27 -13.56
CA ARG A 171 7.13 -22.94 -13.08
C ARG A 171 7.18 -24.45 -13.37
N ALA A 172 6.04 -25.12 -13.28
CA ALA A 172 5.95 -26.54 -13.62
C ALA A 172 6.19 -26.79 -15.12
N GLY A 173 5.67 -25.92 -15.99
CA GLY A 173 5.91 -25.95 -17.43
C GLY A 173 7.37 -25.69 -17.81
N GLU A 174 8.03 -24.74 -17.14
CA GLU A 174 9.47 -24.49 -17.31
C GLU A 174 10.32 -25.71 -16.90
N THR A 175 9.92 -26.41 -15.84
CA THR A 175 10.65 -27.61 -15.37
C THR A 175 10.56 -28.76 -16.36
N GLN A 176 9.44 -28.90 -17.08
CA GLN A 176 9.25 -29.93 -18.12
C GLN A 176 9.90 -29.57 -19.45
N ALA A 177 10.17 -28.29 -19.73
CA ALA A 177 10.82 -27.87 -20.97
C ALA A 177 12.37 -27.96 -20.93
N ILE A 178 12.95 -28.09 -19.74
CA ILE A 178 14.41 -28.15 -19.51
C ILE A 178 14.89 -29.60 -19.26
N ALA A 179 13.96 -30.55 -19.05
CA ALA A 179 14.24 -31.98 -18.85
C ALA A 179 14.07 -32.78 -20.15
#